data_AF-A0AAW9ZS48-F1
#
_entry.id   AF-A0AAW9ZS48-F1
#
_cell.length_a   1.000
_cell.length_b   1.000
_cell.length_c   1.000
_cell.angle_alpha   90.00
_cell.angle_beta   90.00
_cell.angle_gamma   90.00
#
_symmetry.space_group_name_H-M   'P 1'
#
loop_
_entity.id
_entity.type
_entity.pdbx_description
1 polymer ?
#
loop_
_entity_poly.entity_id
_entity_poly.type
_entity_poly.pdbx_seq_one_letter_code
_entity_poly.pdbx_strand_id
1 'polypeptide(L)' 'MSADRTPAQIRLRAATADAPEVQSWATQLRDQLKQRGWSTQVDIVQDTHLAADQLRLEPFDTAQ' A
#
# COMPACT_ATOMS: atom_id res chain seq x y z
N MET A 1 24.81 -2.15 9.39
CA MET A 1 23.75 -3.12 9.05
C MET A 1 22.43 -2.40 9.17
N SER A 2 21.95 -1.80 8.08
CA SER A 2 20.65 -1.13 8.05
C SER A 2 19.60 -2.20 8.29
N ALA A 3 18.95 -2.18 9.45
CA ALA A 3 17.90 -3.14 9.76
C ALA A 3 16.90 -3.12 8.61
N ASP A 4 16.60 -4.31 8.08
CA ASP A 4 15.55 -4.64 7.12
C ASP A 4 14.19 -4.28 7.75
N ARG A 5 13.92 -2.97 7.94
CA ARG A 5 12.66 -2.48 8.50
C ARG A 5 11.62 -2.57 7.40
N THR A 6 11.02 -3.73 7.34
CA THR A 6 9.74 -3.90 6.67
C THR A 6 8.72 -3.00 7.35
N PRO A 7 8.08 -2.08 6.60
CA PRO A 7 7.08 -1.20 7.19
C PRO A 7 5.91 -2.04 7.70
N ALA A 8 5.42 -1.73 8.91
CA ALA A 8 4.27 -2.42 9.48
C ALA A 8 3.01 -2.20 8.64
N GLN A 9 2.90 -1.04 7.99
CA GLN A 9 1.78 -0.70 7.12
C GLN A 9 2.27 0.01 5.85
N ILE A 10 1.56 -0.19 4.75
CA ILE A 10 1.71 0.51 3.49
C ILE A 10 0.37 1.16 3.18
N ARG A 11 0.40 2.45 2.85
CA ARG A 11 -0.77 3.15 2.32
C ARG A 11 -0.65 3.23 0.82
N LEU A 12 -1.63 2.63 0.14
CA LEU A 12 -1.87 2.82 -1.28
C LEU A 12 -2.83 3.99 -1.43
N ARG A 13 -2.34 5.10 -1.96
CA ARG A 13 -3.18 6.23 -2.34
C ARG A 13 -3.60 6.11 -3.79
N ALA A 14 -4.89 6.28 -4.03
CA ALA A 14 -5.48 6.31 -5.36
C ALA A 14 -6.50 7.44 -5.45
N ALA A 15 -6.71 8.00 -6.64
CA ALA A 15 -7.77 9.00 -6.85
C ALA A 15 -9.17 8.46 -6.53
N THR A 16 -9.39 7.16 -6.78
CA THR A 16 -10.64 6.44 -6.49
C THR A 16 -10.29 5.12 -5.81
N ALA A 17 -10.45 5.04 -4.49
CA ALA A 17 -10.11 3.83 -3.73
C ALA A 17 -10.99 2.63 -4.10
N ASP A 18 -12.24 2.88 -4.50
CA ASP A 18 -13.21 1.86 -4.90
C ASP A 18 -13.07 1.39 -6.35
N ALA A 19 -12.11 1.94 -7.12
CA ALA A 19 -11.91 1.50 -8.49
C ALA A 19 -11.44 0.03 -8.52
N PRO A 20 -12.01 -0.82 -9.40
CA PRO A 20 -11.72 -2.24 -9.43
C PRO A 20 -10.24 -2.54 -9.72
N GLU A 21 -9.58 -1.68 -10.50
CA GLU A 21 -8.13 -1.75 -10.77
C GLU A 21 -7.31 -1.54 -9.48
N VAL A 22 -7.69 -0.58 -8.65
CA VAL A 22 -7.02 -0.26 -7.38
C VAL A 22 -7.17 -1.41 -6.38
N GLN A 23 -8.38 -1.96 -6.27
CA GLN A 23 -8.65 -3.12 -5.41
C GLN A 23 -7.89 -4.37 -5.85
N SER A 24 -7.83 -4.62 -7.17
CA SER A 24 -7.07 -5.74 -7.75
C SER A 24 -5.57 -5.58 -7.48
N TRP A 25 -5.05 -4.37 -7.65
CA TRP A 25 -3.66 -4.04 -7.39
C TRP A 25 -3.30 -4.19 -5.89
N ALA A 26 -4.14 -3.68 -4.99
CA ALA A 26 -3.95 -3.82 -3.54
C ALA A 26 -3.98 -5.28 -3.08
N THR A 27 -4.87 -6.08 -3.67
CA THR A 27 -4.95 -7.53 -3.41
C THR A 27 -3.66 -8.23 -3.85
N GLN A 28 -3.15 -7.92 -5.04
CA GLN A 28 -1.86 -8.47 -5.50
C GLN A 28 -0.68 -8.03 -4.64
N LEU A 29 -0.66 -6.77 -4.18
CA LEU A 29 0.38 -6.31 -3.27
C LEU A 29 0.36 -7.11 -1.97
N ARG A 30 -0.82 -7.28 -1.36
CA ARG A 30 -0.99 -8.07 -0.12
C ARG A 30 -0.51 -9.50 -0.30
N ASP A 31 -0.82 -10.13 -1.43
CA ASP A 31 -0.38 -11.49 -1.71
C ASP A 31 1.15 -11.56 -1.84
N GLN A 32 1.78 -10.63 -2.56
CA GLN A 32 3.23 -10.53 -2.66
C GLN A 32 3.91 -10.31 -1.31
N LEU A 33 3.36 -9.45 -0.45
CA LEU A 33 3.88 -9.22 0.91
C LEU A 33 3.81 -10.50 1.74
N LYS A 34 2.68 -11.21 1.67
CA LYS A 34 2.49 -12.49 2.36
C LYS A 34 3.46 -13.57 1.85
N GLN A 35 3.69 -13.64 0.54
CA GLN A 35 4.65 -14.56 -0.06
C GLN A 35 6.09 -14.30 0.41
N ARG A 36 6.42 -13.03 0.69
CA ARG A 36 7.71 -12.65 1.30
C ARG A 36 7.79 -12.89 2.80
N GLY A 37 6.71 -13.37 3.43
CA GLY A 37 6.63 -13.55 4.88
C GLY A 37 6.47 -12.24 5.65
N TRP A 38 6.08 -11.16 4.97
CA TRP A 38 5.90 -9.85 5.58
C TRP A 38 4.49 -9.73 6.13
N SER A 39 4.36 -9.33 7.40
CA SER A 39 3.08 -9.03 8.05
C SER A 39 2.58 -7.61 7.79
N THR A 40 3.08 -6.97 6.74
CA THR A 40 2.76 -5.59 6.36
C THR A 40 1.29 -5.47 5.97
N GLN A 41 0.57 -4.56 6.64
CA GLN A 41 -0.81 -4.24 6.29
C GLN A 41 -0.85 -3.30 5.08
N VAL A 42 -1.84 -3.46 4.20
CA VAL A 42 -2.06 -2.54 3.07
C VAL A 42 -3.40 -1.85 3.27
N ASP A 43 -3.36 -0.53 3.44
CA ASP A 43 -4.53 0.34 3.51
C ASP A 43 -4.68 1.10 2.20
N ILE A 44 -5.90 1.15 1.67
CA ILE A 44 -6.20 1.95 0.47
C ILE A 44 -6.84 3.25 0.93
N VAL A 45 -6.25 4.37 0.55
CA VAL A 45 -6.72 5.70 0.90
C VAL A 45 -7.07 6.44 -0.37
N GLN A 46 -8.27 7.02 -0.42
CA GLN A 46 -8.61 7.90 -1.52
C GLN A 46 -7.89 9.24 -1.36
N ASP A 47 -7.16 9.67 -2.38
CA ASP A 47 -6.48 10.95 -2.43
C ASP A 47 -6.92 11.69 -3.69
N THR A 48 -7.83 12.64 -3.52
CA THR A 48 -8.44 13.41 -4.61
C THR A 48 -7.47 14.37 -5.29
N HIS A 49 -6.25 14.53 -4.77
CA HIS A 49 -5.18 15.28 -5.44
C HIS A 49 -4.40 14.43 -6.45
N LEU A 50 -4.57 13.10 -6.42
CA LEU A 50 -4.00 12.21 -7.42
C LEU A 50 -4.87 12.21 -8.68
N ALA A 51 -4.22 12.06 -9.83
CA ALA A 51 -4.92 11.78 -11.08
C ALA A 51 -5.50 10.36 -11.06
N ALA A 52 -6.55 10.11 -11.86
CA ALA A 52 -7.22 8.80 -11.93
C ALA A 52 -6.27 7.62 -12.22
N ASP A 53 -5.20 7.87 -12.97
CA ASP A 53 -4.17 6.89 -13.33
C ASP A 53 -2.99 6.82 -12.33
N GLN A 54 -2.97 7.70 -11.33
CA GLN A 54 -1.88 7.74 -10.36
C GLN A 54 -2.15 6.88 -9.13
N LEU A 55 -1.16 6.04 -8.82
CA LEU A 55 -1.06 5.27 -7.58
C LEU A 55 0.20 5.68 -6.85
N ARG A 56 0.06 5.99 -5.56
CA ARG A 56 1.19 6.33 -4.70
C ARG A 56 1.27 5.35 -3.54
N LEU A 57 2.45 4.77 -3.36
CA LEU A 57 2.74 3.86 -2.25
C LEU A 57 3.56 4.59 -1.21
N GLU A 58 3.08 4.57 0.02
CA GLU A 58 3.78 5.20 1.14
C GLU A 58 3.97 4.19 2.27
N PRO A 59 5.21 3.91 2.68
CA PRO A 59 5.45 3.16 3.91
C PRO A 59 4.93 3.99 5.08
N PHE A 60 4.07 3.39 5.88
CA PHE A 60 3.55 3.96 7.11
C PHE A 60 4.11 3.13 8.27
N ASP A 61 5.20 3.62 8.85
CA ASP A 61 5.76 3.05 10.07
C ASP A 61 5.08 3.75 11.24
N THR A 62 4.21 3.05 11.98
CA THR A 62 3.80 3.49 13.33
C THR A 62 4.94 3.26 14.30
N ALA A 63 6.09 3.89 14.08
CA ALA A 63 7.14 4.04 15.07
C ALA A 63 7.11 5.49 15.55
N GLN A 64 6.25 5.75 16.53
CA GLN A 64 6.40 6.86 17.45
C GLN A 64 6.66 6.30 18.85
#